data_AF-A0A7W8NJ41-F1
#
_entry.id   AF-A0A7W8NJ41-F1
#
_cell.length_a   1.000
_cell.length_b   1.000
_cell.length_c   1.000
_cell.angle_alpha   90.00
_cell.angle_beta   90.00
_cell.angle_gamma   90.00
#
_symmetry.space_group_name_H-M   'P 1'
#
loop_
_entity.id
_entity.type
_entity.pdbx_description
1 polymer ?
#
loop_
_entity_poly.entity_id
_entity_poly.type
_entity_poly.pdbx_seq_one_letter_code
_entity_poly.pdbx_strand_id
1 'polypeptide(L)' 'MHVRVGGVTHRLWRAVDEYGDVLDVLLQEHRDTEAARSFFMRLLETY' A
#
# COMPACT_ATOMS: atom_id res chain seq x y z
N MET A 1 7.28 4.74 -0.53
CA MET A 1 7.16 6.06 -1.21
C MET A 1 6.36 6.99 -0.32
N HIS A 2 6.43 8.31 -0.49
CA HIS A 2 5.52 9.24 0.20
C HIS A 2 4.84 10.15 -0.82
N VAL A 3 3.59 10.51 -0.55
CA VAL A 3 2.79 11.42 -1.38
C VAL A 3 2.14 12.46 -0.48
N ARG A 4 1.97 13.67 -0.99
CA ARG A 4 1.33 14.75 -0.23
C ARG A 4 -0.10 14.93 -0.74
N VAL A 5 -1.07 14.74 0.15
CA VAL A 5 -2.50 14.86 -0.14
C VAL A 5 -3.07 15.84 0.87
N GLY A 6 -3.69 16.92 0.40
CA GLY A 6 -4.28 17.94 1.28
C GLY A 6 -3.30 18.60 2.24
N GLY A 7 -2.02 18.70 1.88
CA GLY A 7 -0.96 19.26 2.75
C GLY A 7 -0.35 18.26 3.75
N VAL A 8 -0.95 17.08 3.91
CA VAL A 8 -0.47 16.01 4.78
C VAL A 8 0.38 15.01 4.00
N THR A 9 1.52 14.63 4.56
CA THR A 9 2.41 13.63 3.96
C THR A 9 1.93 12.24 4.36
N HIS A 10 1.67 11.42 3.36
CA HIS A 10 1.25 10.04 3.51
C HIS A 10 2.31 9.11 2.95
N ARG A 11 2.38 7.90 3.50
CA ARG A 11 3.12 6.77 2.98
C ARG A 11 2.27 6.00 2.00
N LEU A 12 2.86 5.74 0.85
CA LEU A 12 2.28 4.95 -0.22
C LEU A 12 2.94 3.57 -0.24
N TRP A 13 2.13 2.54 -0.08
CA TRP A 13 2.46 1.14 -0.28
C TRP A 13 1.77 0.64 -1.55
N ARG A 14 2.45 -0.18 -2.33
CA ARG A 14 1.93 -0.75 -3.58
C ARG A 14 2.27 -2.23 -3.61
N ALA A 15 1.30 -3.07 -3.90
CA ALA A 15 1.54 -4.45 -4.32
C ALA A 15 1.84 -4.45 -5.82
N VAL A 16 2.95 -5.05 -6.20
CA VAL A 16 3.40 -5.14 -7.58
C VAL A 16 3.70 -6.60 -7.86
N ASP A 17 3.27 -7.10 -9.01
CA ASP A 17 3.56 -8.46 -9.44
C ASP A 17 4.94 -8.59 -10.12
N GLU A 18 5.24 -9.79 -10.63
CA GLU A 18 6.50 -10.10 -11.30
C GLU A 18 6.69 -9.39 -12.65
N TYR A 19 5.60 -8.95 -13.28
CA TYR A 19 5.62 -8.21 -14.56
C TYR A 19 5.71 -6.70 -14.36
N GLY A 20 5.59 -6.24 -13.10
CA GLY A 20 5.62 -4.82 -12.75
C GLY A 20 4.23 -4.17 -12.70
N ASP A 21 3.16 -4.97 -12.81
CA ASP A 21 1.79 -4.48 -12.73
C ASP A 21 1.39 -4.25 -11.28
N VAL A 22 0.68 -3.14 -11.04
CA VAL A 22 0.23 -2.75 -9.70
C VAL A 22 -1.10 -3.45 -9.42
N LEU A 23 -1.10 -4.37 -8.45
CA LEU A 23 -2.29 -5.13 -8.06
C LEU A 23 -3.19 -4.36 -7.09
N ASP A 24 -2.59 -3.65 -6.13
CA ASP A 24 -3.32 -2.87 -5.13
C ASP A 24 -2.44 -1.77 -4.50
N VAL A 25 -3.08 -0.77 -3.89
CA VAL A 25 -2.42 0.42 -3.35
C VAL A 25 -3.02 0.79 -1.99
N LEU A 26 -2.16 0.96 -0.99
CA LEU A 26 -2.53 1.43 0.33
C LEU A 26 -1.85 2.76 0.65
N LEU A 27 -2.66 3.74 1.05
CA LEU A 27 -2.22 5.05 1.51
C LEU A 27 -2.42 5.19 3.02
N GLN A 28 -1.37 5.58 3.74
CA GLN A 28 -1.44 5.77 5.20
C GLN A 28 -0.74 7.06 5.60
N GLU A 29 -1.35 7.85 6.47
CA GLU A 29 -0.70 9.04 7.04
C GLU A 29 0.54 8.64 7.88
N HIS A 30 0.39 7.59 8.69
CA HIS A 30 1.44 7.09 9.58
C HIS A 30 2.09 5.83 9.02
N ARG A 31 3.31 5.51 9.51
CA ARG A 31 3.96 4.24 9.20
C ARG A 31 3.31 3.12 10.01
N ASP A 32 2.42 2.37 9.38
CA ASP A 32 1.89 1.15 9.97
C ASP A 32 2.14 -0.03 9.03
N THR A 33 3.23 -0.74 9.32
CA THR A 33 3.66 -1.90 8.54
C THR A 33 2.78 -3.12 8.77
N GLU A 34 2.17 -3.26 9.95
CA GLU A 34 1.30 -4.39 10.25
C GLU A 34 -0.03 -4.23 9.50
N ALA A 35 -0.62 -3.04 9.53
CA ALA A 35 -1.82 -2.76 8.74
C ALA A 35 -1.56 -2.91 7.23
N ALA A 36 -0.40 -2.47 6.73
CA ALA A 36 -0.01 -2.70 5.35
C ALA A 36 0.14 -4.19 5.02
N ARG A 37 0.77 -4.96 5.91
CA ARG A 37 0.92 -6.41 5.74
C ARG A 37 -0.44 -7.12 5.73
N SER A 38 -1.31 -6.83 6.70
CA SER A 38 -2.66 -7.42 6.77
C SER A 38 -3.50 -7.06 5.55
N PHE A 39 -3.39 -5.82 5.04
CA PHE A 39 -4.05 -5.41 3.81
C PHE A 39 -3.63 -6.27 2.61
N PHE A 40 -2.34 -6.44 2.38
CA PHE A 40 -1.85 -7.23 1.25
C PHE A 40 -2.02 -8.75 1.44
N MET A 41 -2.02 -9.27 2.67
CA MET A 41 -2.32 -10.69 2.90
C MET A 41 -3.76 -11.02 2.48
N ARG A 42 -4.72 -10.13 2.74
CA ARG A 42 -6.11 -10.30 2.27
C ARG A 42 -6.23 -10.25 0.75
N LEU A 43 -5.41 -9.44 0.10
CA LEU A 43 -5.31 -9.43 -1.37
C LEU A 43 -4.87 -10.80 -1.90
N LEU A 44 -3.85 -11.41 -1.28
CA LEU A 44 -3.34 -12.73 -1.67
C LEU A 44 -4.34 -13.86 -1.38
N GLU A 45 -5.23 -13.71 -0.41
CA GLU A 45 -6.31 -14.68 -0.15
C GLU A 45 -7.43 -14.59 -1.20
N THR A 46 -7.53 -13.48 -1.92
CA THR A 46 -8.60 -13.22 -2.90
C THR A 46 -8.13 -13.44 -4.35
N TYR A 47 -6.81 -13.53 -4.57
CA TYR A 47 -6.18 -13.83 -5.86
C TYR A 47 -6.02 -15.33 -6.08
#